data_AF-A0A7X8ETL7-F1
#
_entry.id   AF-A0A7X8ETL7-F1
#
_cell.length_a   1.000
_cell.length_b   1.000
_cell.length_c   1.000
_cell.angle_alpha   90.00
_cell.angle_beta   90.00
_cell.angle_gamma   90.00
#
_symmetry.space_group_name_H-M   'P 1'
#
loop_
_entity.id
_entity.type
_entity.pdbx_description
1 polymer ?
#
loop_
_entity_poly.entity_id
_entity_poly.type
_entity_poly.pdbx_seq_one_letter_code
_entity_poly.pdbx_strand_id
1 'polypeptide(L)'
;MAQKSIQGNEELARKIKQRRNELNLTIEEAALRAGVGTKTWSRYEAGESIRRDKCKGICKALNWNRIPEHDEEEDERLSVQEYKDNGVWSQFLENRFGVGAAMSFAVGSDILLDHIKEDMAELASMPIGTHIGQLNISWLNGSLPEQFLMHYNYEFLHQMKCALCKMRACAKNGLPMTAYSVMEELLLYLCCEEASALIELSGGVNATEDRDSVNSEEWIFDLFDDMDIISFLYTDVHLDVHHPYHFSHWAEQQFYTD
;
A
#
# COMPACT_ATOMS: atom_id res chain seq x y z
N MET A 1 -9.07 11.21 -13.32
CA MET A 1 -7.95 12.17 -13.19
C MET A 1 -7.00 11.95 -14.36
N ALA A 2 -6.48 13.01 -15.00
CA ALA A 2 -5.58 12.86 -16.13
C ALA A 2 -4.30 12.16 -15.66
N GLN A 3 -3.97 11.00 -16.24
CA GLN A 3 -2.76 10.25 -15.90
C GLN A 3 -1.56 11.12 -16.28
N LYS A 4 -0.86 11.68 -15.29
CA LYS A 4 0.40 12.40 -15.53
C LYS A 4 1.39 11.42 -16.16
N SER A 5 1.95 11.79 -17.31
CA SER A 5 2.93 10.99 -18.05
C SER A 5 4.19 11.79 -18.28
N ILE A 6 5.35 11.16 -18.07
CA ILE A 6 6.64 11.69 -18.52
C ILE A 6 6.66 11.56 -20.04
N GLN A 7 6.90 12.68 -20.72
CA GLN A 7 7.06 12.68 -22.16
C GLN A 7 8.33 11.90 -22.52
N GLY A 8 8.18 10.85 -23.31
CA GLY A 8 9.32 10.05 -23.76
C GLY A 8 10.19 10.86 -24.70
N ASN A 9 11.50 10.79 -24.50
CA ASN A 9 12.50 11.34 -25.42
C ASN A 9 13.49 10.22 -25.82
N GLU A 10 14.20 10.40 -26.94
CA GLU A 10 15.15 9.41 -27.43
C GLU A 10 16.35 9.20 -26.49
N GLU A 11 16.69 10.21 -25.68
CA GLU A 11 17.83 10.17 -24.77
C GLU A 11 17.57 9.27 -23.56
N LEU A 12 16.39 9.37 -22.96
CA LEU A 12 15.89 8.53 -21.88
C LEU A 12 15.75 7.08 -22.36
N ALA A 13 15.19 6.86 -23.55
CA ALA A 13 15.08 5.53 -24.14
C ALA A 13 16.44 4.85 -24.30
N ARG A 14 17.43 5.61 -24.79
CA ARG A 14 18.82 5.15 -24.91
C ARG A 14 19.43 4.82 -23.54
N LYS A 15 19.20 5.66 -22.52
CA LYS A 15 19.69 5.43 -21.15
C LYS A 15 19.06 4.19 -20.52
N ILE A 16 17.75 3.98 -20.69
CA ILE A 16 17.02 2.79 -20.21
C ILE A 16 17.62 1.53 -20.83
N LYS A 17 17.78 1.52 -22.15
CA LYS A 17 18.34 0.38 -22.88
C LYS A 17 19.80 0.11 -22.49
N GLN A 18 20.61 1.17 -22.39
CA GLN A 18 22.01 1.07 -21.99
C GLN A 18 22.13 0.48 -20.58
N ARG A 19 21.35 1.00 -19.63
CA ARG A 19 21.39 0.53 -18.24
C ARG A 19 20.91 -0.90 -18.10
N ARG A 20 19.86 -1.30 -18.81
CA ARG A 20 19.40 -2.70 -18.83
C ARG A 20 20.52 -3.65 -19.29
N ASN A 21 21.22 -3.26 -20.35
CA ASN A 21 22.34 -4.05 -20.88
C ASN A 21 23.53 -4.08 -19.91
N GLU A 22 23.86 -2.97 -19.23
CA GLU A 22 24.89 -2.93 -18.17
C GLU A 22 24.59 -3.89 -17.02
N LEU A 23 23.31 -4.06 -16.70
CA LEU A 23 22.83 -5.00 -15.68
C LEU A 23 22.68 -6.44 -16.20
N ASN A 24 23.02 -6.70 -17.47
CA ASN A 24 22.86 -7.99 -18.15
C ASN A 24 21.43 -8.55 -18.10
N LEU A 25 20.42 -7.67 -18.16
CA LEU A 25 19.01 -8.08 -18.12
C LEU A 25 18.43 -8.22 -19.53
N THR A 26 17.63 -9.27 -19.72
CA THR A 26 16.73 -9.38 -20.88
C THR A 26 15.56 -8.40 -20.78
N ILE A 27 14.86 -8.15 -21.89
CA ILE A 27 13.66 -7.30 -21.90
C ILE A 27 12.58 -7.92 -20.99
N GLU A 28 12.46 -9.24 -21.02
CA GLU A 28 11.54 -10.03 -20.21
C GLU A 28 11.81 -9.86 -18.72
N GLU A 29 13.06 -10.00 -18.29
CA GLU A 29 13.45 -9.85 -16.89
C GLU A 29 13.31 -8.41 -16.39
N ALA A 30 13.65 -7.42 -17.22
CA ALA A 30 13.52 -6.02 -16.85
C ALA A 30 12.05 -5.60 -16.74
N ALA A 31 11.21 -6.06 -17.68
CA ALA A 31 9.77 -5.85 -17.64
C ALA A 31 9.14 -6.49 -16.39
N LEU A 32 9.53 -7.73 -16.08
CA LEU A 32 9.10 -8.44 -14.87
C LEU A 32 9.50 -7.68 -13.60
N ARG A 33 10.76 -7.25 -13.47
CA ARG A 33 11.23 -6.47 -12.31
C ARG A 33 10.52 -5.13 -12.15
N ALA A 34 10.06 -4.54 -13.25
CA ALA A 34 9.34 -3.29 -13.25
C ALA A 34 7.82 -3.43 -13.11
N GLY A 35 7.27 -4.64 -13.05
CA GLY A 35 5.82 -4.86 -12.98
C GLY A 35 5.11 -4.35 -14.24
N VAL A 36 5.73 -4.49 -15.42
CA VAL A 36 5.15 -4.09 -16.72
C VAL A 36 5.23 -5.23 -17.73
N GLY A 37 4.36 -5.20 -18.74
CA GLY A 37 4.44 -6.15 -19.85
C GLY A 37 5.67 -5.91 -20.75
N THR A 38 6.18 -6.98 -21.37
CA THR A 38 7.35 -6.95 -22.27
C THR A 38 7.21 -5.93 -23.40
N LYS A 39 6.03 -5.89 -24.04
CA LYS A 39 5.70 -4.89 -25.07
C LYS A 39 5.74 -3.46 -24.54
N THR A 40 5.34 -3.25 -23.28
CA THR A 40 5.37 -1.94 -22.62
C THR A 40 6.82 -1.51 -22.36
N TRP A 41 7.68 -2.44 -21.92
CA TRP A 41 9.12 -2.16 -21.78
C TRP A 41 9.77 -1.81 -23.13
N SER A 42 9.46 -2.56 -24.19
CA SER A 42 9.99 -2.27 -25.53
C SER A 42 9.59 -0.88 -26.03
N ARG A 43 8.40 -0.37 -25.65
CA ARG A 43 7.97 1.00 -25.98
C ARG A 43 8.78 2.06 -25.24
N TYR A 44 9.16 1.81 -24.00
CA TYR A 44 10.04 2.71 -23.24
C TYR A 44 11.43 2.81 -23.89
N GLU A 45 11.98 1.69 -24.36
CA GLU A 45 13.24 1.66 -25.11
C GLU A 45 13.14 2.25 -26.53
N ALA A 46 11.92 2.51 -27.00
CA ALA A 46 11.64 3.19 -28.27
C ALA A 46 11.32 4.69 -28.10
N GLY A 47 11.32 5.22 -26.87
CA GLY A 47 11.07 6.64 -26.59
C GLY A 47 9.61 7.03 -26.46
N GLU A 48 8.70 6.07 -26.24
CA GLU A 48 7.31 6.40 -25.91
C GLU A 48 7.16 6.99 -24.49
N SER A 49 6.07 7.73 -24.28
CA SER A 49 5.74 8.32 -22.99
C SER A 49 5.57 7.28 -21.89
N ILE A 50 6.12 7.57 -20.71
CA ILE A 50 6.08 6.69 -19.54
C ILE A 50 5.05 7.26 -18.57
N ARG A 51 4.05 6.46 -18.18
CA ARG A 51 3.10 6.91 -17.15
C ARG A 51 3.79 7.03 -15.79
N ARG A 52 3.42 8.04 -15.00
CA ARG A 52 4.09 8.36 -13.71
C ARG A 52 4.04 7.17 -12.73
N ASP A 53 2.93 6.42 -12.70
CA ASP A 53 2.77 5.19 -11.91
C ASP A 53 3.76 4.07 -12.28
N LYS A 54 4.30 4.08 -13.51
CA LYS A 54 5.26 3.07 -14.00
C LYS A 54 6.72 3.47 -13.83
N CYS A 55 7.00 4.71 -13.46
CA CYS A 55 8.37 5.23 -13.30
C CYS A 55 9.11 4.52 -12.16
N LYS A 56 8.42 4.26 -11.04
CA LYS A 56 8.97 3.57 -9.88
C LYS A 56 9.42 2.14 -10.20
N GLY A 57 8.61 1.41 -10.99
CA GLY A 57 8.96 0.07 -11.46
C GLY A 57 10.21 0.07 -12.34
N ILE A 58 10.32 1.04 -13.26
CA ILE A 58 11.49 1.19 -14.13
C ILE A 58 12.75 1.51 -13.33
N CYS A 59 12.67 2.44 -12.38
CA CYS A 59 13.76 2.77 -11.47
C CYS A 59 14.26 1.55 -10.69
N LYS A 60 13.33 0.74 -10.14
CA LYS A 60 13.63 -0.51 -9.44
C LYS A 60 14.32 -1.52 -10.36
N ALA A 61 13.82 -1.71 -11.58
CA ALA A 61 14.40 -2.65 -12.54
C ALA A 61 15.82 -2.26 -12.99
N LEU A 62 16.11 -0.95 -13.07
CA LEU A 62 17.38 -0.40 -13.57
C LEU A 62 18.37 0.01 -12.47
N ASN A 63 18.01 -0.22 -11.20
CA ASN A 63 18.80 0.20 -10.05
C ASN A 63 19.12 1.71 -10.11
N TRP A 64 18.11 2.50 -10.45
CA TRP A 64 18.16 3.95 -10.47
C TRP A 64 17.40 4.51 -9.28
N ASN A 65 17.96 5.53 -8.65
CA ASN A 65 17.27 6.26 -7.60
C ASN A 65 16.15 7.12 -8.18
N ARG A 66 16.36 7.70 -9.39
CA ARG A 66 15.39 8.50 -10.15
C ARG A 66 15.64 8.36 -11.65
N ILE A 67 14.63 8.70 -12.46
CA ILE A 67 14.79 8.77 -13.92
C ILE A 67 15.77 9.90 -14.26
N PRO A 68 16.87 9.64 -15.01
CA PRO A 68 17.77 10.69 -15.46
C PRO A 68 17.04 11.69 -16.37
N GLU A 69 17.23 13.00 -16.14
CA GLU A 69 16.66 14.16 -16.87
C GLU A 69 15.34 14.77 -16.36
N HIS A 70 14.74 14.28 -15.26
CA HIS A 70 13.66 15.03 -14.62
C HIS A 70 14.24 16.08 -13.65
N ASP A 71 14.85 17.14 -14.18
CA ASP A 71 15.33 18.34 -13.45
C ASP A 71 14.17 19.33 -13.16
N GLU A 72 12.99 18.81 -12.83
CA GLU A 72 11.98 19.61 -12.13
C GLU A 72 12.10 19.20 -10.67
N GLU A 73 12.57 20.13 -9.83
CA GLU A 73 12.31 20.11 -8.38
C GLU A 73 10.79 20.24 -8.15
N GLU A 74 9.97 19.31 -8.66
CA GLU A 74 8.68 19.04 -8.05
C GLU A 74 9.03 18.46 -6.68
N ASP A 75 8.69 19.18 -5.62
CA ASP A 75 8.81 18.68 -4.25
C ASP A 75 8.03 17.35 -4.18
N GLU A 76 8.74 16.22 -4.23
CA GLU A 76 8.18 14.86 -4.32
C GLU A 76 7.43 14.46 -3.04
N ARG A 77 7.47 15.31 -2.02
CA ARG A 77 6.78 15.15 -0.75
C ARG A 77 5.28 15.21 -0.92
N LEU A 78 4.59 14.38 -0.15
CA LEU A 78 3.14 14.33 -0.16
C LEU A 78 2.54 15.63 0.40
N SER A 79 1.56 16.20 -0.29
CA SER A 79 0.83 17.39 0.18
C SER A 79 -0.27 17.00 1.17
N VAL A 80 -0.18 17.44 2.43
CA VAL A 80 -1.24 17.21 3.43
C VAL A 80 -2.58 17.77 2.96
N GLN A 81 -2.56 18.96 2.34
CA GLN A 81 -3.77 19.65 1.93
C GLN A 81 -4.56 18.85 0.87
N GLU A 82 -3.86 18.18 -0.05
CA GLU A 82 -4.49 17.34 -1.07
C GLU A 82 -5.30 16.20 -0.42
N TYR A 83 -4.77 15.58 0.64
CA TYR A 83 -5.46 14.49 1.34
C TYR A 83 -6.58 14.98 2.27
N LYS A 84 -6.45 16.18 2.84
CA LYS A 84 -7.55 16.85 3.55
C LYS A 84 -8.76 17.04 2.64
N ASP A 85 -8.51 17.41 1.38
CA ASP A 85 -9.57 17.67 0.40
C ASP A 85 -10.13 16.38 -0.25
N ASN A 86 -9.39 15.26 -0.21
CA ASN A 86 -9.77 13.98 -0.83
C ASN A 86 -10.87 13.18 -0.08
N GLY A 87 -11.43 13.72 1.01
CA GLY A 87 -12.66 13.21 1.61
C GLY A 87 -12.54 11.88 2.37
N VAL A 88 -11.32 11.45 2.71
CA VAL A 88 -11.02 10.28 3.58
C VAL A 88 -10.26 10.72 4.83
N TRP A 89 -9.99 12.02 4.97
CA TRP A 89 -9.31 12.59 6.12
C TRP A 89 -10.11 12.35 7.40
N SER A 90 -9.45 11.81 8.43
CA SER A 90 -10.06 11.57 9.74
C SER A 90 -9.71 12.70 10.70
N GLN A 91 -10.69 13.58 10.96
CA GLN A 91 -10.53 14.63 11.98
C GLN A 91 -10.32 14.03 13.37
N PHE A 92 -10.89 12.86 13.65
CA PHE A 92 -10.70 12.15 14.90
C PHE A 92 -9.24 11.76 15.11
N LEU A 93 -8.61 11.15 14.10
CA LEU A 93 -7.19 10.77 14.19
C LEU A 93 -6.28 11.99 14.29
N GLU A 94 -6.57 13.05 13.53
CA GLU A 94 -5.81 14.30 13.61
C GLU A 94 -5.86 14.91 15.02
N ASN A 95 -7.04 14.97 15.62
CA ASN A 95 -7.21 15.58 16.94
C ASN A 95 -6.59 14.75 18.07
N ARG A 96 -6.59 13.42 17.95
CA ARG A 96 -6.14 12.51 19.03
C ARG A 96 -4.67 12.13 18.91
N PHE A 97 -4.18 11.93 17.68
CA PHE A 97 -2.84 11.39 17.39
C PHE A 97 -2.02 12.27 16.45
N GLY A 98 -2.56 13.40 15.99
CA GLY A 98 -1.85 14.37 15.15
C GLY A 98 -2.04 14.16 13.65
N VAL A 99 -1.53 15.13 12.89
CA VAL A 99 -1.63 15.18 11.42
C VAL A 99 -1.02 13.94 10.76
N GLY A 100 0.05 13.39 11.34
CA GLY A 100 0.70 12.17 10.86
C GLY A 100 -0.24 10.97 10.81
N ALA A 101 -1.00 10.71 11.88
CA ALA A 101 -1.94 9.59 11.94
C ALA A 101 -3.07 9.73 10.91
N ALA A 102 -3.65 10.93 10.79
CA ALA A 102 -4.70 11.20 9.81
C ALA A 102 -4.21 11.07 8.36
N MET A 103 -2.99 11.56 8.09
CA MET A 103 -2.33 11.41 6.80
C MET A 103 -2.04 9.93 6.50
N SER A 104 -1.46 9.21 7.46
CA SER A 104 -1.13 7.80 7.37
C SER A 104 -2.37 6.97 7.01
N PHE A 105 -3.48 7.16 7.73
CA PHE A 105 -4.73 6.49 7.39
C PHE A 105 -5.29 6.90 6.01
N ALA A 106 -5.30 8.19 5.67
CA ALA A 106 -5.85 8.67 4.41
C ALA A 106 -5.08 8.12 3.19
N VAL A 107 -3.74 8.14 3.25
CA VAL A 107 -2.85 7.61 2.21
C VAL A 107 -2.94 6.08 2.16
N GLY A 108 -2.69 5.44 3.30
CA GLY A 108 -2.61 4.00 3.42
C GLY A 108 -3.90 3.29 3.03
N SER A 109 -5.04 3.84 3.44
CA SER A 109 -6.35 3.26 3.09
C SER A 109 -6.69 3.39 1.60
N ASP A 110 -6.06 4.30 0.87
CA ASP A 110 -6.21 4.40 -0.59
C ASP A 110 -5.40 3.34 -1.32
N ILE A 111 -4.12 3.23 -0.95
CA ILE A 111 -3.22 2.21 -1.47
C ILE A 111 -3.75 0.80 -1.18
N LEU A 112 -4.08 0.53 0.08
CA LEU A 112 -4.54 -0.78 0.52
C LEU A 112 -5.85 -1.18 -0.17
N LEU A 113 -6.77 -0.23 -0.38
CA LEU A 113 -8.02 -0.50 -1.07
C LEU A 113 -7.79 -0.90 -2.53
N ASP A 114 -6.80 -0.32 -3.19
CA ASP A 114 -6.44 -0.70 -4.56
C ASP A 114 -5.72 -2.05 -4.60
N HIS A 115 -4.79 -2.33 -3.68
CA HIS A 115 -4.17 -3.66 -3.51
C HIS A 115 -5.22 -4.76 -3.33
N ILE A 116 -6.20 -4.56 -2.44
CA ILE A 116 -7.32 -5.49 -2.24
C ILE A 116 -8.10 -5.72 -3.53
N LYS A 117 -8.46 -4.65 -4.26
CA LYS A 117 -9.24 -4.78 -5.50
C LYS A 117 -8.47 -5.49 -6.60
N GLU A 118 -7.17 -5.24 -6.73
CA GLU A 118 -6.33 -5.86 -7.74
C GLU A 118 -6.20 -7.37 -7.49
N ASP A 119 -5.85 -7.78 -6.26
CA ASP A 119 -5.78 -9.20 -5.90
C ASP A 119 -7.15 -9.89 -6.04
N MET A 120 -8.25 -9.21 -5.65
CA MET A 120 -9.61 -9.71 -5.88
C MET A 120 -9.95 -9.88 -7.37
N ALA A 121 -9.51 -8.95 -8.23
CA ALA A 121 -9.77 -9.03 -9.67
C ALA A 121 -9.06 -10.23 -10.30
N GLU A 122 -7.84 -10.55 -9.86
CA GLU A 122 -7.14 -11.75 -10.29
C GLU A 122 -7.86 -13.02 -9.78
N LEU A 123 -8.18 -13.07 -8.48
CA LEU A 123 -8.90 -14.21 -7.88
C LEU A 123 -10.26 -14.47 -8.50
N ALA A 124 -10.96 -13.43 -8.98
CA ALA A 124 -12.25 -13.58 -9.64
C ALA A 124 -12.19 -14.42 -10.94
N SER A 125 -11.00 -14.55 -11.54
CA SER A 125 -10.77 -15.38 -12.72
C SER A 125 -10.29 -16.80 -12.39
N MET A 126 -10.08 -17.11 -11.11
CA MET A 126 -9.54 -18.36 -10.62
C MET A 126 -10.63 -19.31 -10.10
N PRO A 127 -10.36 -20.62 -9.95
CA PRO A 127 -11.28 -21.54 -9.31
C PRO A 127 -11.64 -21.14 -7.88
N ILE A 128 -12.84 -21.53 -7.44
CA ILE A 128 -13.25 -21.36 -6.05
C ILE A 128 -12.26 -22.07 -5.11
N GLY A 129 -11.90 -21.40 -4.01
CA GLY A 129 -10.90 -21.90 -3.05
C GLY A 129 -9.45 -21.50 -3.36
N THR A 130 -9.19 -20.83 -4.49
CA THR A 130 -7.88 -20.19 -4.71
C THR A 130 -7.64 -19.06 -3.71
N HIS A 131 -6.39 -18.93 -3.26
CA HIS A 131 -5.93 -17.88 -2.34
C HIS A 131 -4.80 -17.04 -2.95
N ILE A 132 -4.51 -15.88 -2.36
CA ILE A 132 -3.55 -14.91 -2.92
C ILE A 132 -2.13 -15.47 -3.14
N GLY A 133 -1.71 -16.46 -2.34
CA GLY A 133 -0.41 -17.13 -2.49
C GLY A 133 -0.25 -17.95 -3.77
N GLN A 134 -1.33 -18.12 -4.54
CA GLN A 134 -1.34 -18.81 -5.83
C GLN A 134 -1.44 -17.85 -7.01
N LEU A 135 -1.53 -16.54 -6.76
CA LEU A 135 -1.50 -15.52 -7.81
C LEU A 135 -0.09 -15.37 -8.36
N ASN A 136 0.02 -14.95 -9.62
CA ASN A 136 1.32 -14.67 -10.23
C ASN A 136 1.98 -13.45 -9.57
N ILE A 137 1.17 -12.44 -9.26
CA ILE A 137 1.57 -11.22 -8.56
C ILE A 137 0.45 -10.94 -7.56
N SER A 138 0.80 -10.83 -6.27
CA SER A 138 -0.13 -10.39 -5.23
C SER A 138 0.53 -9.26 -4.45
N TRP A 139 -0.24 -8.21 -4.21
CA TRP A 139 0.20 -7.08 -3.39
C TRP A 139 0.11 -7.39 -1.90
N LEU A 140 -0.84 -8.24 -1.50
CA LEU A 140 -1.11 -8.52 -0.09
C LEU A 140 -0.37 -9.74 0.46
N ASN A 141 0.14 -10.64 -0.40
CA ASN A 141 0.79 -11.88 0.03
C ASN A 141 2.02 -11.63 0.93
N GLY A 142 2.78 -10.57 0.66
CA GLY A 142 3.93 -10.20 1.50
C GLY A 142 3.58 -9.37 2.74
N SER A 143 2.36 -8.85 2.82
CA SER A 143 1.93 -7.94 3.89
C SER A 143 1.03 -8.62 4.91
N LEU A 144 0.25 -9.63 4.49
CA LEU A 144 -0.62 -10.39 5.38
C LEU A 144 0.15 -11.46 6.17
N PRO A 145 -0.31 -11.83 7.38
CA PRO A 145 0.32 -12.86 8.21
C PRO A 145 0.47 -14.21 7.49
N GLU A 146 1.67 -14.79 7.48
CA GLU A 146 1.94 -16.02 6.71
C GLU A 146 1.13 -17.23 7.22
N GLN A 147 0.91 -17.32 8.53
CA GLN A 147 0.27 -18.47 9.18
C GLN A 147 -1.08 -18.87 8.57
N PHE A 148 -1.84 -17.90 8.06
CA PHE A 148 -3.18 -18.12 7.51
C PHE A 148 -3.25 -17.94 5.99
N LEU A 149 -2.12 -18.00 5.28
CA LEU A 149 -2.02 -17.75 3.84
C LEU A 149 -3.08 -18.47 3.00
N MET A 150 -3.40 -19.72 3.35
CA MET A 150 -4.39 -20.53 2.61
C MET A 150 -5.83 -20.04 2.77
N HIS A 151 -6.10 -19.16 3.73
CA HIS A 151 -7.43 -18.60 3.98
C HIS A 151 -7.68 -17.27 3.27
N TYR A 152 -6.65 -16.66 2.69
CA TYR A 152 -6.75 -15.37 1.99
C TYR A 152 -7.31 -15.53 0.57
N ASN A 153 -8.59 -15.90 0.50
CA ASN A 153 -9.34 -16.11 -0.73
C ASN A 153 -10.18 -14.88 -1.09
N TYR A 154 -10.96 -15.00 -2.17
CA TYR A 154 -11.82 -13.90 -2.65
C TYR A 154 -12.81 -13.41 -1.59
N GLU A 155 -13.43 -14.33 -0.84
CA GLU A 155 -14.43 -13.98 0.18
C GLU A 155 -13.80 -13.21 1.33
N PHE A 156 -12.62 -13.65 1.78
CA PHE A 156 -11.84 -12.94 2.80
C PHE A 156 -11.47 -11.52 2.35
N LEU A 157 -10.90 -11.36 1.15
CA LEU A 157 -10.56 -10.03 0.63
C LEU A 157 -11.82 -9.16 0.42
N HIS A 158 -12.94 -9.76 0.04
CA HIS A 158 -14.20 -9.02 -0.04
C HIS A 158 -14.64 -8.50 1.33
N GLN A 159 -14.50 -9.29 2.40
CA GLN A 159 -14.77 -8.84 3.77
C GLN A 159 -13.84 -7.70 4.18
N MET A 160 -12.52 -7.83 3.93
CA MET A 160 -11.55 -6.76 4.18
C MET A 160 -11.92 -5.46 3.44
N LYS A 161 -12.27 -5.57 2.14
CA LYS A 161 -12.74 -4.42 1.35
C LYS A 161 -13.93 -3.73 2.00
N CYS A 162 -14.93 -4.51 2.43
CA CYS A 162 -16.12 -3.97 3.08
C CYS A 162 -15.79 -3.29 4.42
N ALA A 163 -14.96 -3.89 5.25
CA ALA A 163 -14.50 -3.29 6.52
C ALA A 163 -13.74 -1.98 6.26
N LEU A 164 -12.76 -1.98 5.36
CA LEU A 164 -11.98 -0.78 5.01
C LEU A 164 -12.87 0.34 4.46
N CYS A 165 -13.83 0.01 3.59
CA CYS A 165 -14.80 1.00 3.09
C CYS A 165 -15.65 1.61 4.21
N LYS A 166 -16.05 0.82 5.21
CA LYS A 166 -16.78 1.34 6.38
C LYS A 166 -15.89 2.30 7.18
N MET A 167 -14.63 1.94 7.43
CA MET A 167 -13.69 2.78 8.18
C MET A 167 -13.42 4.10 7.47
N ARG A 168 -13.24 4.07 6.14
CA ARG A 168 -13.13 5.27 5.31
C ARG A 168 -14.40 6.14 5.37
N ALA A 169 -15.58 5.52 5.40
CA ALA A 169 -16.83 6.25 5.59
C ALA A 169 -16.93 6.87 6.99
N CYS A 170 -16.47 6.18 8.04
CA CYS A 170 -16.39 6.73 9.40
C CYS A 170 -15.47 7.96 9.45
N ALA A 171 -14.26 7.86 8.91
CA ALA A 171 -13.30 8.95 8.82
C ALA A 171 -13.90 10.18 8.12
N LYS A 172 -14.50 9.97 6.93
CA LYS A 172 -15.15 11.04 6.15
C LYS A 172 -16.24 11.78 6.93
N ASN A 173 -16.98 11.07 7.76
CA ASN A 173 -18.07 11.63 8.55
C ASN A 173 -17.60 12.18 9.91
N GLY A 174 -16.29 12.17 10.20
CA GLY A 174 -15.72 12.62 11.46
C GLY A 174 -16.10 11.73 12.65
N LEU A 175 -16.49 10.48 12.40
CA LEU A 175 -16.82 9.52 13.44
C LEU A 175 -15.54 8.99 14.11
N PRO A 176 -15.63 8.55 15.38
CA PRO A 176 -14.51 7.89 16.05
C PRO A 176 -13.97 6.70 15.25
N MET A 177 -12.65 6.56 15.24
CA MET A 177 -11.97 5.38 14.70
C MET A 177 -11.67 4.45 15.88
N THR A 178 -12.24 3.26 15.86
CA THR A 178 -12.01 2.21 16.87
C THR A 178 -12.03 0.88 16.15
N ALA A 179 -11.11 -0.02 16.50
CA ALA A 179 -11.07 -1.37 15.98
C ALA A 179 -11.80 -2.30 16.96
N TYR A 180 -12.88 -2.92 16.51
CA TYR A 180 -13.70 -3.85 17.29
C TYR A 180 -13.36 -5.31 16.97
N SER A 181 -12.56 -5.57 15.94
CA SER A 181 -12.10 -6.90 15.54
C SER A 181 -10.66 -6.89 15.06
N VAL A 182 -10.05 -8.09 15.03
CA VAL A 182 -8.68 -8.29 14.50
C VAL A 182 -8.59 -7.87 13.04
N MET A 183 -9.65 -8.06 12.24
CA MET A 183 -9.68 -7.55 10.86
C MET A 183 -9.56 -6.03 10.79
N GLU A 184 -10.20 -5.30 11.71
CA GLU A 184 -10.16 -3.84 11.74
C GLU A 184 -8.79 -3.33 12.23
N GLU A 185 -8.19 -3.98 13.24
CA GLU A 185 -6.80 -3.71 13.64
C GLU A 185 -5.82 -3.97 12.49
N LEU A 186 -5.96 -5.12 11.82
CA LEU A 186 -5.11 -5.52 10.70
C LEU A 186 -5.20 -4.52 9.55
N LEU A 187 -6.41 -4.06 9.23
CA LEU A 187 -6.59 -3.03 8.19
C LEU A 187 -5.91 -1.72 8.56
N LEU A 188 -5.99 -1.27 9.81
CA LEU A 188 -5.33 -0.04 10.23
C LEU A 188 -3.81 -0.17 10.24
N TYR A 189 -3.30 -1.31 10.73
CA TYR A 189 -1.88 -1.63 10.69
C TYR A 189 -1.34 -1.62 9.25
N LEU A 190 -2.02 -2.33 8.33
CA LEU A 190 -1.65 -2.33 6.92
C LEU A 190 -1.75 -0.94 6.26
N CYS A 191 -2.73 -0.11 6.65
CA CYS A 191 -2.75 1.28 6.19
C CYS A 191 -1.50 2.03 6.65
N CYS A 192 -1.07 1.81 7.89
CA CYS A 192 0.14 2.45 8.42
C CYS A 192 1.38 2.05 7.62
N GLU A 193 1.60 0.75 7.40
CA GLU A 193 2.72 0.21 6.63
C GLU A 193 2.77 0.76 5.19
N GLU A 194 1.63 0.76 4.49
CA GLU A 194 1.53 1.27 3.11
C GLU A 194 1.82 2.78 3.04
N ALA A 195 1.35 3.54 4.04
CA ALA A 195 1.61 4.96 4.13
C ALA A 195 3.08 5.25 4.42
N SER A 196 3.69 4.55 5.38
CA SER A 196 5.12 4.68 5.70
C SER A 196 5.98 4.39 4.48
N ALA A 197 5.72 3.27 3.79
CA ALA A 197 6.43 2.93 2.58
C ALA A 197 6.32 4.04 1.52
N LEU A 198 5.14 4.64 1.33
CA LEU A 198 4.99 5.74 0.37
C LEU A 198 5.69 7.02 0.83
N ILE A 199 5.53 7.41 2.10
CA ILE A 199 6.12 8.62 2.69
C ILE A 199 7.64 8.58 2.60
N GLU A 200 8.25 7.44 2.94
CA GLU A 200 9.69 7.23 2.82
C GLU A 200 10.15 7.40 1.37
N LEU A 201 9.40 6.85 0.42
CA LEU A 201 9.71 6.93 -1.01
C LEU A 201 9.50 8.33 -1.59
N SER A 202 8.59 9.11 -1.02
CA SER A 202 8.33 10.52 -1.36
C SER A 202 9.27 11.51 -0.68
N GLY A 203 10.22 11.05 0.15
CA GLY A 203 11.13 11.95 0.88
C GLY A 203 10.43 12.75 1.99
N GLY A 204 9.33 12.22 2.50
CA GLY A 204 8.53 12.79 3.59
C GLY A 204 7.22 13.45 3.15
N VAL A 205 6.63 14.18 4.09
CA VAL A 205 5.39 14.92 3.88
C VAL A 205 5.68 16.43 3.92
N ASN A 206 5.01 17.18 3.05
CA ASN A 206 4.98 18.63 3.07
C ASN A 206 4.03 19.12 4.17
N ALA A 207 4.46 18.93 5.42
CA ALA A 207 3.82 19.57 6.56
C ALA A 207 4.34 21.00 6.69
N THR A 208 3.43 21.97 6.82
CA THR A 208 3.78 23.35 7.13
C THR A 208 4.30 23.52 8.56
N GLU A 209 4.05 22.55 9.45
CA GLU A 209 4.45 22.58 10.86
C GLU A 209 4.78 21.14 11.32
N ASP A 210 5.98 20.95 11.89
CA ASP A 210 6.59 19.72 12.42
C ASP A 210 6.92 18.55 11.46
N ARG A 211 8.19 18.52 11.05
CA ARG A 211 8.83 17.35 10.38
C ARG A 211 8.92 16.11 11.27
N ASP A 212 8.90 16.28 12.59
CA ASP A 212 9.09 15.19 13.55
C ASP A 212 7.77 14.49 13.93
N SER A 213 6.59 15.04 13.57
CA SER A 213 5.28 14.52 13.96
C SER A 213 4.68 13.48 12.99
N VAL A 214 5.19 13.37 11.76
CA VAL A 214 4.48 12.66 10.69
C VAL A 214 4.86 11.18 10.57
N ASN A 215 5.94 10.76 11.24
CA ASN A 215 6.59 9.47 11.01
C ASN A 215 6.50 8.48 12.18
N SER A 216 5.70 8.76 13.21
CA SER A 216 5.53 7.79 14.28
C SER A 216 4.40 6.82 13.94
N GLU A 217 4.75 5.63 13.45
CA GLU A 217 3.85 4.49 13.32
C GLU A 217 3.22 4.09 14.67
N GLU A 218 3.74 4.62 15.78
CA GLU A 218 3.30 4.33 17.15
C GLU A 218 1.83 4.69 17.41
N TRP A 219 1.24 5.62 16.64
CA TRP A 219 -0.16 6.00 16.81
C TRP A 219 -1.13 4.81 16.70
N ILE A 220 -0.73 3.77 15.97
CA ILE A 220 -1.55 2.57 15.82
C ILE A 220 -1.61 1.76 17.11
N PHE A 221 -0.48 1.66 17.81
CA PHE A 221 -0.38 0.94 19.08
C PHE A 221 -0.98 1.77 20.22
N ASP A 222 -0.88 3.09 20.16
CA ASP A 222 -1.63 3.99 21.04
C ASP A 222 -3.15 3.91 20.82
N LEU A 223 -3.59 3.56 19.61
CA LEU A 223 -5.01 3.36 19.29
C LEU A 223 -5.51 2.02 19.86
N PHE A 224 -4.73 0.96 19.73
CA PHE A 224 -5.07 -0.39 20.21
C PHE A 224 -4.87 -0.55 21.72
N ASP A 225 -3.99 0.25 22.33
CA ASP A 225 -3.55 0.10 23.72
C ASP A 225 -2.76 -1.21 23.96
N ASP A 226 -2.21 -1.80 22.88
CA ASP A 226 -1.39 -3.01 22.90
C ASP A 226 -0.48 -3.15 21.65
N MET A 227 0.24 -4.27 21.58
CA MET A 227 1.09 -4.69 20.46
C MET A 227 0.69 -6.10 19.98
N ASP A 228 -0.56 -6.49 20.21
CA ASP A 228 -1.00 -7.88 20.08
C ASP A 228 -1.03 -8.32 18.62
N ILE A 229 -1.34 -7.39 17.71
CA ILE A 229 -1.28 -7.63 16.28
C ILE A 229 0.11 -8.10 15.81
N ILE A 230 1.18 -7.46 16.28
CA ILE A 230 2.55 -7.86 15.96
C ILE A 230 2.87 -9.17 16.68
N SER A 231 2.62 -9.20 17.99
CA SER A 231 2.99 -10.31 18.86
C SER A 231 2.35 -11.63 18.45
N PHE A 232 1.12 -11.61 17.93
CA PHE A 232 0.38 -12.83 17.59
C PHE A 232 0.30 -13.12 16.10
N LEU A 233 0.33 -12.12 15.21
CA LEU A 233 0.20 -12.36 13.77
C LEU A 233 1.53 -12.33 13.01
N TYR A 234 2.54 -11.60 13.50
CA TYR A 234 3.80 -11.38 12.79
C TYR A 234 5.03 -11.97 13.51
N THR A 235 4.82 -12.76 14.56
CA THR A 235 5.88 -13.57 15.18
C THR A 235 5.68 -15.06 14.88
N ASP A 236 6.74 -15.86 15.02
CA ASP A 236 6.73 -17.31 14.81
C ASP A 236 6.02 -18.06 15.96
N VAL A 237 4.78 -17.69 16.26
CA VAL A 237 3.93 -18.32 17.28
C VAL A 237 2.73 -18.96 16.60
N HIS A 238 2.52 -20.25 16.88
CA HIS A 238 1.33 -20.95 16.43
C HIS A 238 0.11 -20.59 17.30
N LEU A 239 -0.97 -20.11 16.68
CA LEU A 239 -2.21 -19.79 17.37
C LEU A 239 -3.19 -20.97 17.33
N ASP A 240 -3.68 -21.37 18.51
CA ASP A 240 -4.77 -22.33 18.64
C ASP A 240 -6.11 -21.75 18.16
N VAL A 241 -7.06 -22.61 17.81
CA VAL A 241 -8.40 -22.22 17.32
C VAL A 241 -9.20 -21.41 18.33
N HIS A 242 -8.91 -21.51 19.63
CA HIS A 242 -9.58 -20.72 20.67
C HIS A 242 -8.89 -19.37 20.94
N HIS A 243 -7.78 -19.08 20.26
CA HIS A 243 -7.06 -17.82 20.43
C HIS A 243 -7.83 -16.68 19.74
N PRO A 244 -8.02 -15.51 20.38
CA PRO A 244 -8.73 -14.36 19.79
C PRO A 244 -8.19 -13.91 18.41
N TYR A 245 -6.87 -14.02 18.22
CA TYR A 245 -6.18 -13.69 16.96
C TYR A 245 -6.13 -14.84 15.94
N HIS A 246 -6.73 -16.00 16.22
CA HIS A 246 -6.85 -17.05 15.21
C HIS A 246 -7.79 -16.60 14.09
N PHE A 247 -7.50 -16.97 12.84
CA PHE A 247 -8.20 -16.50 11.64
C PHE A 247 -9.73 -16.64 11.71
N SER A 248 -10.23 -17.69 12.38
CA SER A 248 -11.67 -17.92 12.56
C SER A 248 -12.40 -16.76 13.24
N HIS A 249 -11.69 -15.95 14.03
CA HIS A 249 -12.26 -14.87 14.85
C HIS A 249 -12.03 -13.48 14.24
N TRP A 250 -11.35 -13.35 13.10
CA TRP A 250 -10.94 -12.03 12.60
C TRP A 250 -12.10 -11.09 12.28
N ALA A 251 -13.24 -11.64 11.86
CA ALA A 251 -14.45 -10.86 11.57
C ALA A 251 -15.36 -10.65 12.78
N GLU A 252 -15.06 -11.29 13.92
CA GLU A 252 -15.89 -11.20 15.12
C GLU A 252 -15.60 -9.91 15.87
N GLN A 253 -16.67 -9.21 16.29
CA GLN A 253 -16.52 -8.07 17.20
C GLN A 253 -16.23 -8.61 18.59
N GLN A 254 -14.99 -8.47 19.02
CA GLN A 254 -14.49 -9.00 20.29
C GLN A 254 -13.77 -7.96 21.15
N PHE A 255 -13.40 -6.82 20.57
CA PHE A 255 -12.75 -5.72 21.28
C PHE A 255 -13.75 -4.62 21.63
N TYR A 256 -13.59 -3.99 22.80
CA TYR A 256 -14.39 -2.84 23.26
C TYR A 256 -15.92 -3.04 23.16
N THR A 257 -16.42 -4.21 23.57
CA THR A 257 -17.83 -4.63 23.42
C THR A 257 -18.72 -4.33 24.64
N ASP A 258 -18.34 -3.35 25.47
CA ASP A 258 -19.10 -2.93 26.67
C ASP A 258 -20.52 -2.38 26.39
#